data_AF-A0AAP0FZC6-F1
#
_entry.id   AF-A0AAP0FZC6-F1
#
_cell.length_a   1.000
_cell.length_b   1.000
_cell.length_c   1.000
_cell.angle_alpha   90.00
_cell.angle_beta   90.00
_cell.angle_gamma   90.00
#
_symmetry.space_group_name_H-M   'P 1'
#
loop_
_entity.id
_entity.type
_entity.pdbx_description
1 polymer ?
#
loop_
_entity_poly.entity_id
_entity_poly.type
_entity_poly.pdbx_seq_one_letter_code
_entity_poly.pdbx_strand_id
1 'polypeptide(L)'
;MRMLRWMCGHTRLNKIRNKCIKDKTGVTPIAEKMREDRLRWFGHAQKRPLEALVLHCESLVTKHVKRGKDRPIKTRNETIRKVMIYLDINEIMAKNRAQWRQKIHIADPTIVG
;
A
#
# COMPACT_ATOMS: atom_id res chain seq x y z
N MET A 1 6.98 -8.25 -14.03
CA MET A 1 8.39 -8.56 -14.36
C MET A 1 8.61 -9.01 -15.81
N ARG A 2 7.69 -9.75 -16.44
CA ARG A 2 7.85 -10.22 -17.84
C ARG A 2 8.04 -9.06 -18.83
N MET A 3 7.17 -8.05 -18.78
CA MET A 3 7.26 -6.86 -19.63
C MET A 3 8.56 -6.08 -19.39
N LEU A 4 8.89 -5.77 -18.13
CA LEU A 4 10.13 -5.07 -17.79
C LEU A 4 11.38 -5.80 -18.28
N ARG A 5 11.39 -7.13 -18.18
CA ARG A 5 12.46 -7.96 -18.73
C ARG A 5 12.54 -7.85 -20.25
N TRP A 6 11.40 -7.94 -20.93
CA TRP A 6 11.32 -7.85 -22.38
C TRP A 6 11.78 -6.49 -22.91
N MET A 7 11.34 -5.39 -22.27
CA MET A 7 11.81 -4.03 -22.58
C MET A 7 13.32 -3.86 -22.44
N CYS A 8 13.94 -4.53 -21.45
CA CYS A 8 15.39 -4.53 -21.27
C CYS A 8 16.14 -5.59 -22.10
N GLY A 9 15.47 -6.31 -23.01
CA GLY A 9 16.08 -7.38 -23.81
C GLY A 9 16.55 -8.60 -22.99
N HIS A 10 15.98 -8.81 -21.81
CA HIS A 10 16.35 -9.90 -20.91
C HIS A 10 15.34 -11.04 -20.95
N THR A 11 15.84 -12.26 -21.04
CA THR A 11 15.05 -13.50 -20.91
C THR A 11 15.21 -14.10 -19.52
N ARG A 12 14.52 -15.23 -19.25
CA ARG A 12 14.71 -15.99 -18.00
C ARG A 12 16.09 -16.64 -17.92
N LEU A 13 16.74 -16.93 -19.06
CA LEU A 13 18.03 -17.60 -19.14
C LEU A 13 19.19 -16.72 -18.64
N ASN A 14 19.05 -15.39 -18.71
CA ASN A 14 20.08 -14.47 -18.24
C ASN A 14 20.28 -14.51 -16.71
N LYS A 15 19.40 -15.17 -15.95
CA LYS A 15 19.47 -15.30 -14.47
C LYS A 15 19.64 -13.97 -13.70
N ILE A 16 19.37 -12.83 -14.35
CA ILE A 16 19.44 -11.49 -13.75
C ILE A 16 18.38 -11.38 -12.65
N ARG A 17 18.77 -10.89 -11.47
CA ARG A 17 17.85 -10.68 -10.34
C ARG A 17 16.82 -9.60 -10.66
N ASN A 18 15.60 -9.76 -10.16
CA ASN A 18 14.52 -8.78 -10.36
C ASN A 18 14.87 -7.39 -9.81
N LYS A 19 15.72 -7.30 -8.77
CA LYS A 19 16.21 -6.04 -8.23
C LYS A 19 16.95 -5.23 -9.30
N CYS A 20 17.92 -5.84 -9.99
CA CYS A 20 18.68 -5.17 -11.05
C CYS A 20 17.81 -4.66 -12.20
N ILE A 21 16.72 -5.36 -12.55
CA ILE A 21 15.79 -4.91 -13.61
C ILE A 21 14.97 -3.72 -13.14
N LYS A 22 14.54 -3.71 -11.87
CA LYS A 22 13.83 -2.57 -11.29
C LYS A 22 14.72 -1.35 -11.18
N ASP A 23 15.97 -1.54 -10.72
CA ASP A 23 16.96 -0.47 -10.62
C ASP A 23 17.21 0.18 -12.01
N LYS A 24 17.33 -0.64 -13.06
CA LYS A 24 17.48 -0.14 -14.45
C LYS A 24 16.24 0.56 -15.00
N THR A 25 15.04 0.13 -14.60
CA THR A 25 13.78 0.69 -15.12
C THR A 25 13.24 1.82 -14.25
N GLY A 26 13.89 2.12 -13.13
CA GLY A 26 13.40 3.06 -12.11
C GLY A 26 12.12 2.60 -11.40
N VAL A 27 11.61 1.39 -11.67
CA VAL A 27 10.29 0.96 -11.20
C VAL A 27 10.28 0.79 -9.68
N THR A 28 9.43 1.59 -9.05
CA THR A 28 9.15 1.56 -7.62
C THR A 28 8.85 0.14 -7.13
N PRO A 29 9.43 -0.31 -6.01
CA PRO A 29 9.12 -1.60 -5.42
C PRO A 29 7.61 -1.78 -5.18
N ILE A 30 7.08 -2.97 -5.53
CA ILE A 30 5.65 -3.27 -5.32
C ILE A 30 5.21 -3.08 -3.86
N ALA A 31 6.09 -3.34 -2.90
CA ALA A 31 5.79 -3.18 -1.48
C ALA A 31 5.51 -1.71 -1.11
N GLU A 32 6.10 -0.76 -1.82
CA GLU A 32 5.84 0.68 -1.66
C GLU A 32 4.46 1.03 -2.19
N LYS A 33 4.14 0.63 -3.44
CA LYS A 33 2.81 0.84 -4.02
C LYS A 33 1.70 0.21 -3.20
N MET A 34 1.91 -1.00 -2.67
CA MET A 34 0.96 -1.63 -1.76
C MET A 34 0.74 -0.83 -0.47
N ARG A 35 1.75 -0.09 0.03
CA ARG A 35 1.59 0.80 1.18
C ARG A 35 0.78 2.04 0.79
N GLU A 36 1.12 2.67 -0.33
CA GLU A 36 0.38 3.81 -0.87
C GLU A 36 -1.11 3.47 -1.05
N ASP A 37 -1.45 2.33 -1.67
CA ASP A 37 -2.84 1.93 -1.91
C ASP A 37 -3.62 1.69 -0.61
N ARG A 38 -2.99 1.06 0.39
CA ARG A 38 -3.62 0.86 1.71
C ARG A 38 -3.95 2.19 2.38
N LEU A 39 -3.03 3.16 2.31
CA LEU A 39 -3.25 4.48 2.89
C LEU A 39 -4.20 5.35 2.07
N ARG A 40 -4.23 5.20 0.74
CA ARG A 40 -5.23 5.82 -0.13
C ARG A 40 -6.63 5.36 0.26
N TRP A 41 -6.82 4.05 0.41
CA TRP A 41 -8.09 3.47 0.87
C TRP A 41 -8.45 3.99 2.27
N PHE A 42 -7.50 4.00 3.21
CA PHE A 42 -7.75 4.48 4.58
C PHE A 42 -8.18 5.94 4.62
N GLY A 43 -7.45 6.82 3.91
CA GLY A 43 -7.83 8.23 3.85
C GLY A 43 -9.19 8.43 3.20
N HIS A 44 -9.56 7.61 2.22
CA HIS A 44 -10.91 7.61 1.65
C HIS A 44 -11.96 7.20 2.68
N ALA A 45 -11.71 6.15 3.46
CA ALA A 45 -12.62 5.68 4.50
C ALA A 45 -12.82 6.73 5.61
N GLN A 46 -11.74 7.38 6.08
CA GLN A 46 -11.79 8.39 7.14
C GLN A 46 -12.55 9.67 6.77
N LYS A 47 -12.64 9.97 5.48
CA LYS A 47 -13.38 11.15 4.99
C LYS A 47 -14.86 10.87 4.74
N ARG A 48 -15.30 9.60 4.83
CA ARG A 48 -16.73 9.28 4.69
C ARG A 48 -17.45 9.60 6.00
N PRO A 49 -18.71 10.06 5.95
CA PRO A 49 -19.52 10.26 7.14
C PRO A 49 -19.69 8.94 7.91
N LEU A 50 -19.84 9.03 9.23
CA LEU A 50 -19.89 7.88 10.15
C LEU A 50 -21.01 6.87 9.82
N GLU A 51 -22.09 7.37 9.19
CA GLU A 51 -23.25 6.59 8.72
C GLU A 51 -22.94 5.71 7.49
N ALA A 52 -21.74 5.83 6.91
CA ALA A 52 -21.33 4.96 5.82
C ALA A 52 -21.20 3.51 6.32
N LEU A 53 -22.02 2.63 5.74
CA LEU A 53 -22.06 1.17 5.93
C LEU A 53 -20.67 0.51 6.10
N VAL A 54 -19.63 1.05 5.44
CA VAL A 54 -18.24 0.58 5.48
C VAL A 54 -17.63 0.63 6.89
N LEU A 55 -17.82 1.73 7.64
CA LEU A 55 -17.31 1.85 9.01
C LEU A 55 -18.07 0.93 9.97
N HIS A 56 -19.39 0.80 9.75
CA HIS A 56 -20.25 -0.08 10.54
C HIS A 56 -19.87 -1.56 10.35
N CYS A 57 -19.71 -2.02 9.10
CA CYS A 57 -19.25 -3.38 8.80
C CYS A 57 -17.88 -3.69 9.41
N GLU A 58 -16.93 -2.76 9.37
CA GLU A 58 -15.61 -2.96 9.96
C GLU A 58 -15.62 -3.07 11.48
N SER A 59 -16.44 -2.23 12.14
CA SER A 59 -16.70 -2.34 13.58
C SER A 59 -17.34 -3.69 13.93
N LEU A 60 -18.28 -4.18 13.12
CA LEU A 60 -18.93 -5.47 13.34
C LEU A 60 -17.95 -6.65 13.18
N VAL A 61 -17.11 -6.64 12.13
CA VAL A 61 -16.10 -7.68 11.87
C VAL A 61 -15.02 -7.72 12.96
N THR A 62 -14.64 -6.57 13.52
CA THR A 62 -13.63 -6.52 14.60
C THR A 62 -14.17 -6.97 15.95
N LYS A 63 -15.46 -6.76 16.24
CA LYS A 63 -16.08 -7.10 17.52
C LYS A 63 -16.48 -8.58 17.69
N HIS A 64 -16.73 -9.31 16.61
CA HIS A 64 -17.39 -10.65 16.68
C HIS A 64 -16.51 -11.87 16.40
N VAL A 65 -15.19 -11.74 16.26
CA VAL A 65 -14.32 -12.89 15.95
C VAL A 65 -13.65 -13.41 17.23
N LYS A 66 -14.26 -14.40 17.89
CA LYS A 66 -13.54 -15.28 18.83
C LYS A 66 -12.44 -16.00 18.04
N ARG A 67 -11.18 -15.76 18.40
CA ARG A 67 -10.01 -16.15 17.58
C ARG A 67 -9.64 -17.62 17.82
N GLY A 68 -9.56 -18.40 16.75
CA GLY A 68 -8.96 -19.73 16.78
C GLY A 68 -7.43 -19.64 16.86
N LYS A 69 -6.82 -20.64 17.52
CA LYS A 69 -5.39 -20.93 17.42
C LYS A 69 -5.07 -21.11 15.91
N ASP A 70 -3.98 -20.55 15.41
CA ASP A 70 -3.47 -20.71 14.02
C ASP A 70 -3.92 -19.71 12.93
N ARG A 71 -4.74 -18.70 13.22
CA ARG A 71 -5.08 -17.65 12.22
C ARG A 71 -3.94 -16.61 12.06
N PRO A 72 -3.60 -16.14 10.84
CA PRO A 72 -2.60 -15.10 10.64
C PRO A 72 -2.86 -13.84 11.48
N ILE A 73 -1.80 -13.39 12.16
CA ILE A 73 -1.79 -12.46 13.31
C ILE A 73 -2.27 -11.03 12.99
N LYS A 74 -2.41 -10.62 11.72
CA LYS A 74 -2.50 -9.18 11.36
C LYS A 74 -3.84 -8.77 10.78
N THR A 75 -4.57 -7.93 11.52
CA THR A 75 -5.76 -7.23 11.03
C THR A 75 -5.36 -6.14 10.02
N ARG A 76 -6.27 -5.77 9.09
CA ARG A 76 -6.04 -4.66 8.16
C ARG A 76 -5.68 -3.36 8.89
N ASN A 77 -6.36 -3.06 10.00
CA ASN A 77 -6.09 -1.88 10.83
C ASN A 77 -4.70 -1.91 11.48
N GLU A 78 -4.26 -3.08 11.96
CA GLU A 78 -2.90 -3.24 12.50
C GLU A 78 -1.83 -3.05 11.42
N THR A 79 -2.12 -3.50 10.20
CA THR A 79 -1.24 -3.30 9.05
C THR A 79 -1.15 -1.82 8.67
N ILE A 80 -2.28 -1.11 8.67
CA ILE A 80 -2.33 0.35 8.39
C ILE A 80 -1.56 1.13 9.48
N ARG A 81 -1.78 0.81 10.76
CA ARG A 81 -1.04 1.44 11.87
C ARG A 81 0.47 1.25 11.75
N LYS A 82 0.94 0.05 11.40
CA LYS A 82 2.36 -0.20 11.17
C LYS A 82 2.93 0.63 10.02
N VAL A 83 2.17 0.79 8.94
CA VAL A 83 2.58 1.63 7.81
C VAL A 83 2.62 3.11 8.19
N MET A 84 1.65 3.59 8.99
CA MET A 84 1.64 4.96 9.51
C MET A 84 2.85 5.25 10.41
N ILE A 85 3.17 4.33 11.33
CA ILE A 85 4.36 4.44 12.18
C ILE A 85 5.64 4.48 11.33
N TYR A 86 5.74 3.59 10.34
CA TYR A 86 6.90 3.53 9.44
C TYR A 86 7.11 4.83 8.65
N LEU A 87 6.04 5.53 8.27
CA LEU A 87 6.10 6.77 7.48
C LEU A 87 6.03 8.04 8.34
N ASP A 88 5.91 7.91 9.66
CA ASP A 88 5.68 9.01 10.59
C ASP A 88 4.48 9.90 10.19
N ILE A 89 3.33 9.26 9.95
CA ILE A 89 2.08 9.90 9.53
C ILE A 89 1.00 9.68 10.58
N ASN A 90 0.24 10.74 10.92
CA ASN A 90 -0.88 10.68 11.84
C ASN A 90 -2.23 10.52 11.10
N GLU A 91 -3.15 9.75 11.68
CA GLU A 91 -4.53 9.56 11.20
C GLU A 91 -5.29 10.88 11.01
N ILE A 92 -5.05 11.89 11.85
CA ILE A 92 -5.72 13.21 11.76
C ILE A 92 -5.39 13.89 10.42
N MET A 93 -4.20 13.65 9.87
CA MET A 93 -3.78 14.22 8.58
C MET A 93 -4.62 13.72 7.41
N ALA A 94 -5.31 12.57 7.55
CA ALA A 94 -6.17 12.02 6.50
C ALA A 94 -7.36 12.91 6.13
N LYS A 95 -7.76 13.81 7.04
CA LYS A 95 -8.82 14.80 6.80
C LYS A 95 -8.41 15.84 5.75
N ASN A 96 -7.15 16.26 5.74
CA ASN A 96 -6.63 17.18 4.73
C ASN A 96 -6.16 16.41 3.49
N ARG A 97 -6.93 16.50 2.39
CA ARG A 97 -6.64 15.75 1.15
C ARG A 97 -5.27 16.08 0.55
N ALA A 98 -4.86 17.34 0.55
CA ALA A 98 -3.60 17.77 -0.06
C ALA A 98 -2.41 17.23 0.76
N GLN A 99 -2.45 17.45 2.07
CA GLN A 99 -1.44 16.95 3.01
C GLN A 99 -1.34 15.42 2.96
N TRP A 100 -2.49 14.73 2.96
CA TRP A 100 -2.53 13.27 2.88
C TRP A 100 -1.91 12.75 1.59
N ARG A 101 -2.29 13.32 0.43
CA ARG A 101 -1.72 12.92 -0.87
C ARG A 101 -0.22 13.15 -0.90
N GLN A 102 0.26 14.29 -0.42
CA GLN A 102 1.69 14.61 -0.39
C GLN A 102 2.50 13.60 0.43
N LYS A 103 1.97 13.15 1.57
CA LYS A 103 2.66 12.22 2.48
C LYS A 103 2.65 10.76 2.03
N ILE A 104 1.59 10.32 1.35
CA ILE A 104 1.45 8.91 0.95
C ILE A 104 1.90 8.62 -0.47
N HIS A 105 2.01 9.64 -1.32
CA HIS A 105 2.26 9.45 -2.74
C HIS A 105 3.66 8.91 -2.97
N ILE A 106 3.75 7.85 -3.76
CA ILE A 106 5.01 7.30 -4.22
C ILE A 106 5.01 7.46 -5.73
N ALA A 107 5.95 8.26 -6.23
CA ALA A 107 6.09 8.50 -7.66
C ALA A 107 6.29 7.16 -8.38
N ASP A 108 5.60 6.99 -9.52
CA ASP A 108 6.09 6.06 -10.54
C ASP A 108 7.24 6.75 -11.25
N PRO A 109 8.32 6.04 -11.61
CA PRO A 109 9.37 6.63 -12.43
C PRO A 109 8.74 7.19 -13.70
N THR A 110 8.91 8.50 -13.94
CA THR A 110 8.72 9.03 -15.28
C THR A 110 9.76 8.35 -16.15
N ILE A 111 9.31 7.63 -17.17
CA ILE A 111 10.20 7.14 -18.24
C ILE A 111 10.80 8.39 -18.86
N VAL A 112 11.99 8.78 -18.41
CA VAL A 112 12.81 9.77 -19.12
C VAL A 112 13.30 9.01 -20.35
N GLY A 113 12.66 9.32 -21.49
CA GLY A 113 13.07 8.87 -22.80
C GLY A 113 14.35 9.55 -23.24
#